data_AF-A0A6J5CB64-F1
#
_entry.id   AF-A0A6J5CB64-F1
#
_cell.length_a   1.000
_cell.length_b   1.000
_cell.length_c   1.000
_cell.angle_alpha   90.00
_cell.angle_beta   90.00
_cell.angle_gamma   90.00
#
_symmetry.space_group_name_H-M   'P 1'
#
loop_
_entity.id
_entity.type
_entity.pdbx_description
1 polymer ?
#
loop_
_entity_poly.entity_id
_entity_poly.type
_entity_poly.pdbx_seq_one_letter_code
_entity_poly.pdbx_strand_id
1 'polypeptide(L)'
;MTISSIPRVLEFLRDYPNGAYGWQIAAHLEVTDASIGQTLLLLETRNRIKLMWQGKSRAESLWRLPTEREGTTPAVFRAMETLWAMQEVARHRMGQIMVVEVAHA
;
A
#
# COMPACT_ATOMS: atom_id res chain seq x y z
N MET A 1 20.80 -11.95 -2.98
CA MET A 1 21.48 -10.66 -3.28
C MET A 1 20.44 -9.73 -3.87
N THR A 2 20.12 -8.62 -3.20
CA THR A 2 18.84 -7.87 -3.37
C THR A 2 19.06 -6.36 -3.48
N ILE A 3 20.28 -5.91 -3.82
CA ILE A 3 20.71 -4.50 -3.73
C ILE A 3 20.52 -3.74 -5.07
N SER A 4 20.54 -4.43 -6.22
CA SER A 4 20.49 -3.76 -7.54
C SER A 4 19.16 -3.08 -7.85
N SER A 5 18.07 -3.50 -7.21
CA SER A 5 16.71 -3.00 -7.47
C SER A 5 16.39 -1.70 -6.72
N ILE A 6 17.10 -1.33 -5.65
CA ILE A 6 16.77 -0.14 -4.83
C ILE A 6 16.73 1.16 -5.65
N PRO A 7 17.78 1.54 -6.41
CA PRO A 7 17.77 2.79 -7.17
C PRO A 7 16.66 2.79 -8.24
N ARG A 8 16.42 1.63 -8.86
CA ARG A 8 15.42 1.46 -9.92
C ARG A 8 13.98 1.59 -9.39
N VAL A 9 13.69 1.08 -8.19
CA VAL A 9 12.38 1.26 -7.54
C VAL A 9 12.13 2.75 -7.24
N LEU A 10 13.15 3.45 -6.72
CA LEU A 10 13.02 4.87 -6.41
C LEU A 10 12.85 5.71 -7.68
N GLU A 11 13.57 5.39 -8.75
CA GLU A 11 13.42 6.01 -10.06
C GLU A 11 12.01 5.81 -10.62
N PHE A 12 11.54 4.56 -10.65
CA PHE A 12 10.18 4.24 -11.09
C PHE A 12 9.14 5.07 -10.32
N LEU A 13 9.21 5.11 -8.99
CA LEU A 13 8.24 5.86 -8.18
C LEU A 13 8.29 7.38 -8.36
N ARG A 14 9.32 7.96 -9.01
CA ARG A 14 9.31 9.40 -9.38
C ARG A 14 8.29 9.71 -10.46
N ASP A 15 8.05 8.77 -11.37
CA ASP A 15 7.09 8.93 -12.46
C ASP A 15 5.64 8.72 -11.99
N TYR A 16 5.46 8.20 -10.77
CA TYR A 16 4.17 7.94 -10.15
C TYR A 16 4.00 8.80 -8.89
N PRO A 17 3.64 10.09 -9.02
CA PRO A 17 3.48 10.99 -7.86
C PRO A 17 2.37 10.52 -6.91
N ASN A 18 1.42 9.74 -7.42
CA ASN A 18 0.36 9.10 -6.62
C ASN A 18 0.71 7.65 -6.20
N GLY A 19 1.97 7.25 -6.33
CA GLY A 19 2.41 5.90 -6.04
C GLY A 19 1.98 4.86 -7.06
N ALA A 20 2.49 3.65 -6.85
CA ALA A 20 2.25 2.49 -7.69
C ALA A 20 2.17 1.23 -6.85
N TYR A 21 1.44 0.24 -7.34
CA TYR A 21 1.36 -1.05 -6.69
C TYR A 21 2.69 -1.81 -6.82
N GLY A 22 3.05 -2.60 -5.82
CA GLY A 22 4.27 -3.40 -5.85
C GLY A 22 4.38 -4.33 -7.06
N TRP A 23 3.28 -4.90 -7.54
CA TRP A 23 3.22 -5.74 -8.74
C TRP A 23 3.52 -4.95 -10.02
N GLN A 24 3.14 -3.66 -10.09
CA GLN A 24 3.50 -2.80 -11.23
C GLN A 24 5.01 -2.54 -11.25
N ILE A 25 5.59 -2.31 -10.08
CA ILE A 25 7.04 -2.12 -9.93
C ILE A 25 7.78 -3.42 -10.29
N ALA A 26 7.30 -4.58 -9.82
CA ALA A 26 7.88 -5.88 -10.14
C ALA A 26 7.86 -6.16 -11.65
N ALA A 27 6.71 -5.93 -12.30
CA ALA A 27 6.55 -6.12 -13.74
C ALA A 27 7.50 -5.21 -14.53
N HIS A 28 7.60 -3.93 -14.16
CA HIS A 28 8.50 -2.98 -14.84
C HIS A 28 9.99 -3.32 -14.66
N LEU A 29 10.36 -3.86 -13.50
CA LEU A 29 11.76 -4.22 -13.21
C LEU A 29 12.10 -5.65 -13.62
N GLU A 30 11.15 -6.40 -14.16
CA GLU A 30 11.25 -7.81 -14.54
C GLU A 30 11.72 -8.70 -13.37
N VAL A 31 11.15 -8.48 -12.19
CA VAL A 31 11.45 -9.24 -10.96
C VAL A 31 10.20 -9.89 -10.37
N THR A 32 10.41 -10.88 -9.51
CA THR A 32 9.31 -11.58 -8.83
C THR A 32 8.71 -10.76 -7.70
N ASP A 33 7.45 -11.04 -7.37
CA ASP A 33 6.73 -10.45 -6.22
C ASP A 33 7.46 -10.62 -4.89
N ALA A 34 8.11 -11.77 -4.69
CA ALA A 34 8.90 -12.04 -3.50
C ALA A 34 10.15 -11.14 -3.43
N SER A 35 10.85 -10.96 -4.56
CA SER A 35 12.04 -10.12 -4.65
C SER A 35 11.69 -8.64 -4.42
N ILE A 36 10.65 -8.14 -5.10
CA ILE A 36 10.22 -6.75 -4.92
C ILE A 36 9.71 -6.52 -3.49
N GLY A 37 9.02 -7.50 -2.89
CA GLY A 37 8.53 -7.42 -1.52
C GLY A 37 9.67 -7.17 -0.50
N GLN A 38 10.81 -7.85 -0.67
CA GLN A 38 11.99 -7.62 0.17
C GLN A 38 12.59 -6.22 -0.05
N THR A 39 12.67 -5.76 -1.30
CA THR A 39 13.18 -4.41 -1.61
C THR A 39 12.28 -3.33 -1.04
N LEU A 40 10.95 -3.46 -1.17
CA LEU A 40 9.97 -2.54 -0.64
C LEU A 40 10.02 -2.48 0.90
N LEU A 41 10.16 -3.63 1.57
CA LEU A 41 10.37 -3.70 3.03
C LEU A 41 11.62 -2.91 3.44
N LEU A 42 12.73 -3.12 2.75
CA LEU A 42 13.97 -2.43 3.08
C LEU A 42 13.88 -0.91 2.84
N LEU A 43 13.17 -0.48 1.79
CA LEU A 43 12.95 0.93 1.50
C LEU A 43 12.01 1.59 2.52
N GLU A 44 10.94 0.90 2.91
CA GLU A 44 9.98 1.36 3.91
C GLU A 44 10.64 1.52 5.28
N THR A 45 11.38 0.50 5.75
CA THR A 45 12.09 0.56 7.05
C THR A 45 13.15 1.66 7.11
N ARG A 46 13.67 2.10 5.95
CA ARG A 46 14.59 3.24 5.83
C ARG A 46 13.88 4.57 5.55
N ASN A 47 12.54 4.60 5.63
CA ASN A 47 11.70 5.75 5.37
C ASN A 47 11.95 6.41 3.99
N ARG A 48 12.32 5.60 2.99
CA ARG A 48 12.60 6.04 1.60
C ARG A 48 11.38 5.97 0.70
N ILE A 49 10.35 5.23 1.11
CA ILE A 49 9.02 5.13 0.50
C ILE A 49 7.98 5.07 1.63
N LYS A 50 6.73 5.39 1.32
CA LYS A 50 5.60 5.23 2.23
C LYS A 50 4.59 4.25 1.66
N LEU A 51 4.08 3.40 2.53
CA LEU A 51 2.90 2.58 2.29
C LEU A 51 1.66 3.47 2.33
N MET A 52 0.89 3.48 1.25
CA MET A 52 -0.36 4.25 1.13
C MET A 52 -1.59 3.38 1.29
N TRP A 53 -1.49 2.12 0.88
CA TRP A 53 -2.56 1.16 0.99
C TRP A 53 -2.00 -0.25 1.19
N GLN A 54 -2.54 -0.96 2.18
CA GLN A 54 -2.10 -2.31 2.51
C GLN A 54 -2.97 -3.35 1.80
N GLY A 55 -2.36 -4.08 0.87
CA GLY A 55 -2.96 -5.26 0.25
C GLY A 55 -2.70 -6.54 1.05
N LYS A 56 -3.03 -7.70 0.48
CA LYS A 56 -2.74 -9.02 1.09
C LYS A 56 -1.25 -9.32 1.13
N SER A 57 -0.49 -8.71 0.23
CA SER A 57 0.95 -8.85 0.09
C SER A 57 1.59 -7.49 -0.19
N ARG A 58 2.91 -7.39 -0.06
CA ARG A 58 3.64 -6.16 -0.43
C ARG A 58 3.56 -5.84 -1.92
N ALA A 59 3.44 -6.86 -2.76
CA ALA A 59 3.20 -6.69 -4.19
C ALA A 59 1.82 -6.08 -4.46
N GLU A 60 0.81 -6.48 -3.68
CA GLU A 60 -0.53 -5.90 -3.76
C GLU A 60 -0.67 -4.54 -3.06
N SER A 61 0.27 -4.12 -2.22
CA SER A 61 0.23 -2.82 -1.57
C SER A 61 0.59 -1.65 -2.50
N LEU A 62 0.07 -0.46 -2.20
CA LEU A 62 0.37 0.81 -2.91
C LEU A 62 1.51 1.56 -2.22
N TRP A 63 2.54 1.92 -2.97
CA TRP A 63 3.76 2.55 -2.47
C TRP A 63 4.05 3.87 -3.16
N ARG A 64 4.55 4.86 -2.43
CA ARG A 64 4.96 6.15 -3.02
C ARG A 64 6.24 6.70 -2.41
N LEU A 65 6.85 7.69 -3.06
CA LEU A 65 7.92 8.48 -2.45
C LEU A 65 7.38 9.37 -1.31
N PRO A 66 8.16 9.60 -0.22
CA PRO A 66 7.83 10.59 0.78
C PRO A 66 7.79 11.98 0.12
N THR A 67 6.75 12.76 0.42
CA THR A 67 6.67 14.16 -0.01
C THR A 67 7.23 15.05 1.10
N GLU A 68 8.15 15.96 0.78
CA GLU A 68 8.81 16.87 1.74
C GLU A 68 7.84 17.74 2.53
N ARG A 69 6.63 17.99 2.00
CA ARG A 69 5.55 18.62 2.74
C ARG A 69 4.80 17.58 3.58
N GLU A 70 5.34 17.30 4.76
CA GLU A 70 4.54 16.70 5.84
C GLU A 70 3.29 17.55 6.05
N GLY A 71 2.11 16.99 5.75
CA GLY A 71 0.81 17.67 5.89
C GLY A 71 -0.03 17.76 4.62
N THR A 72 0.56 17.57 3.43
CA THR A 72 -0.20 17.48 2.17
C THR A 72 -0.17 16.05 1.62
N THR A 73 -0.76 15.12 2.36
CA THR A 73 -1.36 13.94 1.71
C THR A 73 -2.40 14.50 0.72
N PRO A 74 -2.22 14.34 -0.60
CA PRO A 74 -3.15 14.91 -1.58
C PRO A 74 -4.59 14.49 -1.23
N ALA A 75 -5.56 15.37 -1.43
CA ALA A 75 -6.94 15.16 -0.98
C ALA A 75 -7.52 13.80 -1.43
N VAL A 76 -7.12 13.32 -2.60
CA VAL A 76 -7.49 12.00 -3.11
C VAL A 76 -7.08 10.86 -2.18
N PHE A 77 -5.90 10.90 -1.57
CA PHE A 77 -5.45 9.85 -0.64
C PHE A 77 -6.18 9.92 0.69
N ARG A 78 -6.42 11.13 1.21
CA ARG A 78 -7.27 11.28 2.41
C ARG A 78 -8.68 10.76 2.15
N ALA A 79 -9.23 11.00 0.96
CA ALA A 79 -10.51 10.45 0.55
C ALA A 79 -10.47 8.92 0.45
N MET A 80 -9.41 8.33 -0.12
CA MET A 80 -9.26 6.86 -0.16
C MET A 80 -9.12 6.24 1.23
N GLU A 81 -8.31 6.82 2.12
CA GLU A 81 -8.18 6.39 3.52
C GLU A 81 -9.53 6.46 4.25
N THR A 82 -10.29 7.54 4.03
CA THR A 82 -11.62 7.72 4.61
C THR A 82 -12.61 6.68 4.08
N LEU A 83 -12.66 6.46 2.76
CA LEU A 83 -13.52 5.44 2.16
C LEU A 83 -13.17 4.04 2.68
N TRP A 84 -11.88 3.73 2.83
CA TRP A 84 -11.44 2.47 3.41
C TRP A 84 -11.90 2.31 4.85
N ALA A 85 -11.71 3.33 5.69
CA ALA A 85 -12.17 3.31 7.09
C ALA A 85 -13.70 3.10 7.17
N MET A 86 -14.47 3.75 6.30
CA MET A 86 -15.93 3.54 6.22
C MET A 86 -16.28 2.11 5.81
N GLN A 87 -15.58 1.53 4.83
CA GLN A 87 -15.79 0.14 4.41
C GLN A 87 -15.45 -0.86 5.52
N GLU A 88 -14.38 -0.62 6.26
CA GLU A 88 -13.98 -1.46 7.40
C GLU A 88 -15.07 -1.44 8.48
N VAL A 89 -15.53 -0.25 8.88
CA VAL A 89 -16.63 -0.10 9.86
C VAL A 89 -17.90 -0.79 9.38
N ALA A 90 -18.27 -0.65 8.10
CA ALA A 90 -19.44 -1.32 7.54
C ALA A 90 -19.32 -2.86 7.63
N ARG A 91 -18.13 -3.41 7.34
CA ARG A 91 -17.86 -4.85 7.44
C ARG A 91 -17.99 -5.36 8.87
N HIS A 92 -17.43 -4.64 9.84
CA HIS A 92 -17.54 -5.00 11.26
C HIS A 92 -18.98 -4.92 11.79
N ARG A 93 -19.75 -3.91 11.37
CA ARG A 93 -21.17 -3.78 11.75
C ARG A 93 -22.06 -4.85 11.14
N MET A 94 -21.85 -5.21 9.87
CA MET A 94 -22.59 -6.33 9.25
C MET A 94 -22.28 -7.67 9.92
N GLY A 95 -21.04 -7.90 10.36
CA GLY A 95 -20.68 -9.07 11.16
C GLY A 95 -21.40 -9.12 12.51
N GLN A 96 -21.56 -7.98 13.19
CA GLN A 96 -22.28 -7.92 14.48
C GLN A 96 -23.78 -8.16 14.36
N ILE A 97 -24.44 -7.66 13.29
CA ILE A 97 -25.88 -7.87 13.08
C ILE A 97 -26.18 -9.36 12.82
N MET A 98 -25.35 -10.04 12.03
CA MET A 98 -25.52 -11.49 11.77
C MET A 98 -25.30 -12.36 13.02
N VAL A 99 -24.38 -12.00 13.92
CA VAL A 99 -24.15 -12.77 15.16
C VAL A 99 -25.36 -12.67 16.11
N VAL A 100 -26.03 -11.52 16.14
CA VAL A 100 -27.21 -11.31 17.01
C VAL A 100 -28.43 -12.09 16.52
N GLU A 101 -28.63 -12.23 15.20
CA GLU A 101 -29.74 -13.01 14.64
C GLU A 101 -29.59 -14.52 14.87
N VAL A 102 -28.36 -15.07 14.85
CA VAL A 102 -28.15 -16.51 15.08
C VAL A 102 -28.26 -16.89 16.55
N ALA A 103 -27.98 -15.97 17.48
CA ALA A 103 -28.04 -16.24 18.92
C ALA A 103 -29.48 -16.25 19.49
N HIS A 104 -30.49 -15.83 18.72
CA HIS A 104 -31.91 -15.80 19.13
C HIS A 104 -32.78 -16.83 18.39
N ALA A 105 -32.17 -17.79 17.67
CA ALA A 105 -32.88 -18.89 17.01
C ALA A 105 -32.90 -20.16 17.87
#